data_AF-A0AAW2ZBK3-F1
#
_entry.id   AF-A0AAW2ZBK3-F1
#
_cell.length_a   1.000
_cell.length_b   1.000
_cell.length_c   1.000
_cell.angle_alpha   90.00
_cell.angle_beta   90.00
_cell.angle_gamma   90.00
#
_symmetry.space_group_name_H-M   'P 1'
#
loop_
_entity.id
_entity.type
_entity.pdbx_description
1 polymer ?
#
loop_
_entity_poly.entity_id
_entity_poly.type
_entity_poly.pdbx_seq_one_letter_code
_entity_poly.pdbx_strand_id
1 'polypeptide(L)'
;MRNLAGLILLLCCLSVEPQAAIINTFAGNGFVSYSGENVLGTTFQVTSYAVAYDSSKSLLYFTNLHRVQVLDCVTGLVNSIAGTAIGGYNGDNIIATNAQLNSPKGIVVDIVNNLVYIADSSNNRIRVVNRTTNIISTFAGTGAANYNGDSITSTSAQVFYPLGIAIDNVNNLVYIVDGHNHRIRVVNRTNNIISTFAGTGTIGYNGDNINASSAQLDYPYGIAVDIVNNLVYIADSSNNRIRVVNRTNNIISTFAGTGTIGYNGDGITVTNAQLFTPSGLTIDIANNLVYIVDYGNHRIRVVNRTNNIISTFAGTGAAGYNGDGITATSAQLFNPSRVSFDNVNNIIFIADNGNKRIRSVVVSTNNKVINTLIGTGFTIFSGDLTLAINAQLDSPWDSPLFM
;
A
#
# COMPACT_ATOMS: atom_id res chain seq x y z
N MET A 1 -17.23 -58.89 36.34
CA MET A 1 -16.00 -58.08 36.47
C MET A 1 -15.43 -57.83 35.08
N ARG A 2 -15.37 -56.55 34.70
CA ARG A 2 -14.69 -55.92 33.53
C ARG A 2 -15.09 -56.34 32.11
N ASN A 3 -15.95 -55.51 31.53
CA ASN A 3 -16.05 -55.22 30.10
C ASN A 3 -14.73 -54.67 29.55
N LEU A 4 -14.27 -55.18 28.40
CA LEU A 4 -13.37 -54.47 27.49
C LEU A 4 -13.91 -54.69 26.07
N ALA A 5 -14.82 -53.83 25.62
CA ALA A 5 -15.17 -53.70 24.21
C ALA A 5 -14.32 -52.55 23.65
N GLY A 6 -13.46 -52.88 22.68
CA GLY A 6 -12.60 -51.91 22.00
C GLY A 6 -13.43 -50.90 21.23
N LEU A 7 -13.37 -49.64 21.65
CA LEU A 7 -13.86 -48.51 20.89
C LEU A 7 -12.74 -48.07 19.94
N ILE A 8 -12.80 -48.53 18.68
CA ILE A 8 -12.01 -47.95 17.60
C ILE A 8 -12.60 -46.57 17.34
N LEU A 9 -11.93 -45.54 17.84
CA LEU A 9 -12.23 -44.15 17.54
C LEU A 9 -11.76 -43.91 16.09
N LEU A 10 -12.68 -43.97 15.14
CA LEU A 10 -12.46 -43.50 13.78
C LEU A 10 -12.31 -41.97 13.88
N LEU A 11 -11.08 -41.46 13.97
CA LEU A 11 -10.81 -40.05 13.73
C LEU A 11 -11.19 -39.77 12.28
N CYS A 12 -12.39 -39.25 12.05
CA CYS A 12 -12.65 -38.44 10.87
C CYS A 12 -11.68 -37.26 10.94
N CYS A 13 -10.58 -37.38 10.19
CA CYS A 13 -9.75 -36.25 9.82
C CYS A 13 -10.63 -35.33 8.97
N LEU A 14 -11.37 -34.44 9.62
CA LEU A 14 -11.84 -33.21 8.97
C LEU A 14 -10.58 -32.41 8.67
N SER A 15 -10.04 -32.60 7.48
CA SER A 15 -9.10 -31.67 6.86
C SER A 15 -9.77 -30.31 6.84
N VAL A 16 -9.44 -29.46 7.81
CA VAL A 16 -9.83 -28.06 7.77
C VAL A 16 -8.99 -27.45 6.66
N GLU A 17 -9.56 -27.32 5.45
CA GLU A 17 -8.89 -26.63 4.35
C GLU A 17 -8.49 -25.22 4.81
N PRO A 18 -7.30 -24.72 4.44
CA PRO A 18 -6.93 -23.34 4.74
C PRO A 18 -7.98 -22.41 4.15
N GLN A 19 -8.65 -21.63 5.01
CA GLN A 19 -9.65 -20.66 4.63
C GLN A 19 -8.97 -19.63 3.72
N ALA A 20 -9.42 -19.57 2.46
CA ALA A 20 -8.90 -18.64 1.49
C ALA A 20 -9.05 -17.20 2.00
N ALA A 21 -8.00 -16.39 1.85
CA ALA A 21 -8.02 -14.99 2.28
C ALA A 21 -9.19 -14.24 1.59
N ILE A 22 -10.04 -13.58 2.38
CA ILE A 22 -11.22 -12.87 1.89
C ILE A 22 -10.87 -11.40 1.65
N ILE A 23 -11.35 -10.84 0.55
CA ILE A 23 -11.18 -9.42 0.22
C ILE A 23 -12.49 -8.64 0.41
N ASN A 24 -12.39 -7.47 1.06
CA ASN A 24 -13.52 -6.58 1.34
C ASN A 24 -13.20 -5.13 0.98
N THR A 25 -14.20 -4.34 0.61
CA THR A 25 -14.06 -2.89 0.48
C THR A 25 -13.98 -2.30 1.87
N PHE A 26 -12.87 -1.63 2.12
CA PHE A 26 -12.58 -0.97 3.38
C PHE A 26 -13.01 0.51 3.35
N ALA A 27 -12.83 1.17 2.20
CA ALA A 27 -13.34 2.50 1.91
C ALA A 27 -13.56 2.70 0.40
N GLY A 28 -14.46 3.60 0.01
CA GLY A 28 -14.81 3.81 -1.40
C GLY A 28 -16.13 3.18 -1.80
N ASN A 29 -17.00 3.92 -2.50
CA ASN A 29 -18.28 3.42 -2.99
C ASN A 29 -18.30 3.08 -4.50
N GLY A 30 -17.20 3.34 -5.23
CA GLY A 30 -17.11 3.09 -6.67
C GLY A 30 -17.64 4.21 -7.59
N PHE A 31 -18.08 5.36 -7.05
CA PHE A 31 -18.62 6.48 -7.83
C PHE A 31 -17.79 7.78 -7.73
N VAL A 32 -17.98 8.70 -8.70
CA VAL A 32 -17.23 9.97 -8.83
C VAL A 32 -17.99 11.20 -8.27
N SER A 33 -18.88 11.05 -7.27
CA SER A 33 -19.54 12.18 -6.57
C SER A 33 -19.02 12.49 -5.15
N TYR A 34 -18.68 13.76 -4.85
CA TYR A 34 -18.11 14.26 -3.57
C TYR A 34 -19.02 14.04 -2.35
N SER A 35 -18.44 13.54 -1.26
CA SER A 35 -19.14 13.30 0.02
C SER A 35 -18.34 13.88 1.20
N GLY A 36 -18.36 15.20 1.37
CA GLY A 36 -18.07 15.91 2.64
C GLY A 36 -16.85 15.48 3.49
N GLU A 37 -16.92 15.82 4.78
CA GLU A 37 -16.04 15.36 5.87
C GLU A 37 -16.90 14.68 6.94
N ASN A 38 -16.31 13.90 7.86
CA ASN A 38 -17.04 13.13 8.89
C ASN A 38 -18.11 12.18 8.33
N VAL A 39 -17.78 11.49 7.23
CA VAL A 39 -18.66 10.49 6.63
C VAL A 39 -18.05 9.09 6.75
N LEU A 40 -18.91 8.07 6.71
CA LEU A 40 -18.49 6.67 6.75
C LEU A 40 -17.66 6.32 5.51
N GLY A 41 -16.50 5.68 5.71
CA GLY A 41 -15.56 5.32 4.65
C GLY A 41 -16.16 4.49 3.51
N THR A 42 -17.18 3.67 3.78
CA THR A 42 -17.91 2.86 2.78
C THR A 42 -18.81 3.68 1.85
N THR A 43 -19.20 4.88 2.27
CA THR A 43 -19.99 5.83 1.47
C THR A 43 -19.13 6.87 0.77
N PHE A 44 -17.83 6.87 1.09
CA PHE A 44 -16.86 7.89 0.72
C PHE A 44 -16.28 7.68 -0.69
N GLN A 45 -15.81 8.74 -1.34
CA GLN A 45 -15.08 8.64 -2.60
C GLN A 45 -13.61 8.33 -2.41
N VAL A 46 -13.05 7.37 -3.14
CA VAL A 46 -11.62 7.13 -3.07
C VAL A 46 -10.98 7.05 -4.46
N THR A 47 -10.31 8.11 -4.90
CA THR A 47 -9.34 8.05 -6.00
C THR A 47 -7.93 7.87 -5.42
N SER A 48 -7.75 6.90 -4.54
CA SER A 48 -6.48 6.77 -3.83
C SER A 48 -5.37 6.30 -4.75
N TYR A 49 -4.29 7.06 -4.77
CA TYR A 49 -3.05 6.65 -5.41
C TYR A 49 -2.14 5.93 -4.42
N ALA A 50 -2.24 6.25 -3.11
CA ALA A 50 -1.43 5.64 -2.08
C ALA A 50 -2.15 5.49 -0.74
N VAL A 51 -1.77 4.45 0.00
CA VAL A 51 -2.26 4.11 1.33
C VAL A 51 -1.08 3.89 2.28
N ALA A 52 -1.21 4.29 3.55
CA ALA A 52 -0.26 4.01 4.62
C ALA A 52 -1.02 3.82 5.94
N TYR A 53 -0.61 2.84 6.74
CA TYR A 53 -1.31 2.48 7.98
C TYR A 53 -0.49 2.81 9.24
N ASP A 54 -1.16 3.36 10.24
CA ASP A 54 -0.64 3.59 11.59
C ASP A 54 -1.28 2.58 12.55
N SER A 55 -0.57 1.49 12.82
CA SER A 55 -1.05 0.39 13.67
C SER A 55 -1.19 0.78 15.14
N SER A 56 -0.51 1.83 15.60
CA SER A 56 -0.59 2.30 16.99
C SER A 56 -1.92 2.97 17.33
N LYS A 57 -2.64 3.46 16.30
CA LYS A 57 -3.91 4.19 16.44
C LYS A 57 -5.02 3.64 15.56
N SER A 58 -4.77 2.54 14.83
CA SER A 58 -5.69 1.98 13.85
C SER A 58 -6.20 3.02 12.84
N LEU A 59 -5.27 3.80 12.28
CA LEU A 59 -5.57 4.85 11.31
C LEU A 59 -5.01 4.50 9.93
N LEU A 60 -5.87 4.50 8.92
CA LEU A 60 -5.48 4.32 7.52
C LEU A 60 -5.46 5.66 6.81
N TYR A 61 -4.27 6.08 6.40
CA TYR A 61 -4.06 7.29 5.62
C TYR A 61 -4.08 6.97 4.14
N PHE A 62 -4.66 7.86 3.35
CA PHE A 62 -4.69 7.71 1.91
C PHE A 62 -4.71 9.07 1.21
N THR A 63 -4.13 9.10 0.01
CA THR A 63 -4.26 10.27 -0.86
C THR A 63 -5.59 10.22 -1.58
N ASN A 64 -6.19 11.37 -1.86
CA ASN A 64 -7.45 11.44 -2.62
C ASN A 64 -7.53 12.80 -3.32
N LEU A 65 -7.56 12.81 -4.65
CA LEU A 65 -7.47 14.03 -5.46
C LEU A 65 -6.25 14.89 -5.07
N HIS A 66 -6.49 16.03 -4.41
CA HIS A 66 -5.51 17.00 -3.94
C HIS A 66 -5.49 17.08 -2.40
N ARG A 67 -5.79 15.96 -1.75
CA ARG A 67 -5.84 15.83 -0.29
C ARG A 67 -5.12 14.59 0.19
N VAL A 68 -4.82 14.62 1.49
CA VAL A 68 -4.53 13.45 2.29
C VAL A 68 -5.60 13.34 3.35
N GLN A 69 -6.19 12.15 3.44
CA GLN A 69 -7.26 11.84 4.35
C GLN A 69 -6.86 10.68 5.24
N VAL A 70 -7.52 10.58 6.38
CA VAL A 70 -7.36 9.52 7.36
C VAL A 70 -8.72 8.89 7.62
N LEU A 71 -8.77 7.57 7.56
CA LEU A 71 -9.88 6.75 8.04
C LEU A 71 -9.50 6.23 9.42
N ASP A 72 -10.34 6.50 10.40
CA ASP A 72 -10.31 5.80 11.68
C ASP A 72 -10.97 4.42 11.49
N CYS A 73 -10.17 3.37 11.61
CA CYS A 73 -10.63 2.00 11.38
C CYS A 73 -11.56 1.49 12.49
N VAL A 74 -11.60 2.15 13.65
CA VAL A 74 -12.49 1.81 14.77
C VAL A 74 -13.85 2.47 14.56
N THR A 75 -13.86 3.77 14.26
CA THR A 75 -15.11 4.54 14.11
C THR A 75 -15.65 4.56 12.68
N GLY A 76 -14.87 4.14 11.70
CA GLY A 76 -15.24 4.17 10.28
C GLY A 76 -15.29 5.57 9.66
N LEU A 77 -14.89 6.61 10.39
CA LEU A 77 -14.98 8.01 9.95
C LEU A 77 -13.76 8.44 9.14
N VAL A 78 -14.01 9.19 8.07
CA VAL A 78 -12.96 9.81 7.23
C VAL A 78 -12.85 11.30 7.49
N ASN A 79 -11.62 11.77 7.68
CA ASN A 79 -11.29 13.19 7.85
C ASN A 79 -10.10 13.62 6.99
N SER A 80 -10.07 14.89 6.59
CA SER A 80 -8.92 15.52 5.94
C SER A 80 -7.81 15.76 6.97
N ILE A 81 -6.56 15.38 6.65
CA ILE A 81 -5.39 15.76 7.44
C ILE A 81 -4.48 16.76 6.72
N ALA A 82 -4.60 16.86 5.39
CA ALA A 82 -3.92 17.87 4.59
C ALA A 82 -4.63 18.08 3.24
N GLY A 83 -4.47 19.27 2.65
CA GLY A 83 -5.00 19.56 1.32
C GLY A 83 -6.39 20.19 1.33
N THR A 84 -6.64 21.10 0.39
CA THR A 84 -7.93 21.80 0.22
C THR A 84 -8.80 21.24 -0.90
N ALA A 85 -8.42 20.11 -1.50
CA ALA A 85 -8.98 19.57 -2.75
C ALA A 85 -8.76 20.45 -4.00
N ILE A 86 -8.05 21.57 -3.89
CA ILE A 86 -7.63 22.41 -5.01
C ILE A 86 -6.13 22.21 -5.24
N GLY A 87 -5.77 21.91 -6.49
CA GLY A 87 -4.39 21.70 -6.91
C GLY A 87 -3.57 22.98 -6.80
N GLY A 88 -2.46 22.97 -6.08
CA GLY A 88 -1.55 24.12 -5.98
C GLY A 88 -0.56 24.00 -4.81
N TYR A 89 0.19 25.07 -4.56
CA TYR A 89 1.09 25.23 -3.41
C TYR A 89 0.97 26.66 -2.88
N ASN A 90 0.63 26.81 -1.60
CA ASN A 90 0.40 28.11 -0.95
C ASN A 90 1.32 28.36 0.25
N GLY A 91 2.48 27.71 0.31
CA GLY A 91 3.51 27.94 1.32
C GLY A 91 3.63 26.84 2.38
N ASP A 92 4.50 27.10 3.34
CA ASP A 92 4.88 26.21 4.45
C ASP A 92 4.54 26.84 5.80
N ASN A 93 4.57 26.03 6.85
CA ASN A 93 4.30 26.41 8.24
C ASN A 93 2.86 26.92 8.45
N ILE A 94 1.92 26.36 7.68
CA ILE A 94 0.48 26.61 7.79
C ILE A 94 -0.25 25.37 8.28
N ILE A 95 -1.50 25.54 8.72
CA ILE A 95 -2.37 24.42 9.04
C ILE A 95 -2.54 23.52 7.82
N ALA A 96 -2.31 22.23 7.98
CA ALA A 96 -2.19 21.27 6.90
C ALA A 96 -3.45 21.17 6.03
N THR A 97 -4.64 21.28 6.62
CA THR A 97 -5.92 21.27 5.91
C THR A 97 -6.19 22.55 5.10
N ASN A 98 -5.47 23.65 5.38
CA ASN A 98 -5.51 24.88 4.60
C ASN A 98 -4.46 24.91 3.48
N ALA A 99 -3.51 23.97 3.48
CA ALA A 99 -2.49 23.91 2.46
C ALA A 99 -3.03 23.34 1.16
N GLN A 100 -2.60 23.91 0.04
CA GLN A 100 -2.82 23.29 -1.27
C GLN A 100 -1.76 22.21 -1.50
N LEU A 101 -2.22 21.06 -1.99
CA LEU A 101 -1.41 19.97 -2.52
C LEU A 101 -1.80 19.76 -3.98
N ASN A 102 -0.92 19.19 -4.79
CA ASN A 102 -1.17 18.92 -6.19
C ASN A 102 -0.77 17.49 -6.56
N SER A 103 -1.81 16.70 -6.83
CA SER A 103 -1.74 15.28 -7.19
C SER A 103 -0.82 14.43 -6.30
N PRO A 104 -1.01 14.39 -4.96
CA PRO A 104 -0.17 13.59 -4.09
C PRO A 104 -0.21 12.07 -4.43
N LYS A 105 0.93 11.49 -4.82
CA LYS A 105 1.03 10.07 -5.26
C LYS A 105 1.65 9.13 -4.24
N GLY A 106 2.24 9.65 -3.17
CA GLY A 106 2.90 8.85 -2.15
C GLY A 106 2.62 9.38 -0.76
N ILE A 107 2.55 8.45 0.19
CA ILE A 107 2.36 8.74 1.60
C ILE A 107 3.07 7.69 2.45
N VAL A 108 3.65 8.11 3.56
CA VAL A 108 4.17 7.22 4.61
C VAL A 108 4.00 7.87 5.97
N VAL A 109 3.65 7.07 6.97
CA VAL A 109 3.48 7.54 8.35
C VAL A 109 4.71 7.15 9.16
N ASP A 110 5.33 8.15 9.78
CA ASP A 110 6.37 7.96 10.78
C ASP A 110 5.72 8.01 12.16
N ILE A 111 5.35 6.84 12.66
CA ILE A 111 4.69 6.67 13.95
C ILE A 111 5.59 7.16 15.09
N VAL A 112 6.90 6.90 14.99
CA VAL A 112 7.89 7.22 16.04
C VAL A 112 7.99 8.73 16.26
N ASN A 113 8.02 9.51 15.17
CA ASN A 113 8.14 10.97 15.25
C ASN A 113 6.80 11.71 15.11
N ASN A 114 5.68 10.99 15.01
CA ASN A 114 4.33 11.52 14.79
C ASN A 114 4.23 12.42 13.53
N LEU A 115 4.85 11.99 12.42
CA LEU A 115 4.87 12.71 11.14
C LEU A 115 4.15 11.94 10.04
N VAL A 116 3.62 12.65 9.05
CA VAL A 116 3.16 12.07 7.77
C VAL A 116 3.91 12.73 6.63
N TYR A 117 4.66 11.96 5.85
CA TYR A 117 5.33 12.45 4.64
C TYR A 117 4.44 12.21 3.43
N ILE A 118 4.40 13.19 2.53
CA ILE A 118 3.51 13.23 1.37
C ILE A 118 4.35 13.59 0.15
N ALA A 119 4.31 12.75 -0.88
CA ALA A 119 4.90 13.09 -2.18
C ALA A 119 3.89 13.93 -2.95
N ASP A 120 4.07 15.25 -2.90
CA ASP A 120 3.25 16.26 -3.54
C ASP A 120 3.70 16.42 -5.00
N SER A 121 3.40 15.38 -5.79
CA SER A 121 4.11 15.04 -7.03
C SER A 121 4.11 16.16 -8.06
N SER A 122 2.96 16.78 -8.34
CA SER A 122 2.88 17.86 -9.33
C SER A 122 3.42 19.19 -8.82
N ASN A 123 3.63 19.32 -7.51
CA ASN A 123 4.35 20.45 -6.92
C ASN A 123 5.84 20.17 -6.76
N ASN A 124 6.37 19.01 -7.17
CA ASN A 124 7.79 18.65 -7.11
C ASN A 124 8.39 18.82 -5.71
N ARG A 125 7.63 18.38 -4.70
CA ARG A 125 8.02 18.47 -3.28
C ARG A 125 7.64 17.22 -2.51
N ILE A 126 8.42 16.93 -1.48
CA ILE A 126 7.97 16.12 -0.36
C ILE A 126 7.51 17.07 0.73
N ARG A 127 6.24 16.95 1.12
CA ARG A 127 5.65 17.70 2.22
C ARG A 127 5.62 16.82 3.47
N VAL A 128 5.64 17.42 4.64
CA VAL A 128 5.55 16.72 5.92
C VAL A 128 4.54 17.40 6.83
N VAL A 129 3.62 16.62 7.39
CA VAL A 129 2.65 17.07 8.39
C VAL A 129 3.11 16.62 9.76
N ASN A 130 3.25 17.57 10.70
CA ASN A 130 3.38 17.27 12.11
C ASN A 130 1.98 17.03 12.70
N ARG A 131 1.71 15.80 13.14
CA ARG A 131 0.37 15.40 13.60
C ARG A 131 0.03 15.91 15.01
N THR A 132 0.99 16.49 15.73
CA THR A 132 0.75 17.14 17.02
C THR A 132 0.28 18.58 16.83
N THR A 133 0.92 19.32 15.92
CA THR A 133 0.60 20.74 15.66
C THR A 133 -0.36 20.94 14.50
N ASN A 134 -0.60 19.91 13.69
CA ASN A 134 -1.32 19.96 12.41
C ASN A 134 -0.69 20.94 11.41
N ILE A 135 0.60 21.22 11.52
CA ILE A 135 1.33 22.10 10.60
C ILE A 135 1.96 21.27 9.49
N ILE A 136 1.88 21.77 8.25
CA ILE A 136 2.59 21.22 7.09
C ILE A 136 3.76 22.12 6.67
N SER A 137 4.86 21.50 6.27
CA SER A 137 6.03 22.18 5.71
C SER A 137 6.68 21.35 4.59
N THR A 138 7.64 21.93 3.87
CA THR A 138 8.45 21.22 2.87
C THR A 138 9.56 20.46 3.56
N PHE A 139 9.60 19.14 3.35
CA PHE A 139 10.68 18.28 3.82
C PHE A 139 11.82 18.19 2.80
N ALA A 140 11.48 18.13 1.51
CA ALA A 140 12.45 18.13 0.42
C ALA A 140 11.84 18.71 -0.87
N GLY A 141 12.67 19.30 -1.74
CA GLY A 141 12.22 19.83 -3.02
C GLY A 141 11.96 21.34 -2.99
N THR A 142 12.44 22.04 -4.03
CA THR A 142 12.19 23.49 -4.22
C THR A 142 10.89 23.78 -4.97
N GLY A 143 10.33 22.78 -5.64
CA GLY A 143 9.21 22.91 -6.59
C GLY A 143 9.60 22.98 -8.07
N ALA A 144 10.89 23.15 -8.38
CA ALA A 144 11.38 23.05 -9.74
C ALA A 144 11.54 21.59 -10.16
N ALA A 145 10.95 21.23 -11.31
CA ALA A 145 11.03 19.92 -11.95
C ALA A 145 12.40 19.69 -12.61
N ASN A 146 13.42 19.34 -11.82
CA ASN A 146 14.78 19.11 -12.31
C ASN A 146 15.61 18.32 -11.28
N TYR A 147 16.92 18.20 -11.49
CA TYR A 147 17.92 17.65 -10.59
C TYR A 147 19.12 18.61 -10.51
N ASN A 148 19.50 19.02 -9.29
CA ASN A 148 20.61 19.96 -9.06
C ASN A 148 21.76 19.38 -8.22
N GLY A 149 21.92 18.06 -8.23
CA GLY A 149 23.03 17.39 -7.53
C GLY A 149 22.68 16.85 -6.15
N ASP A 150 23.72 16.41 -5.46
CA ASP A 150 23.71 15.75 -4.15
C ASP A 150 24.52 16.54 -3.12
N SER A 151 24.49 16.11 -1.87
CA SER A 151 25.21 16.73 -0.74
C SER A 151 24.76 18.17 -0.43
N ILE A 152 23.51 18.48 -0.76
CA ILE A 152 22.84 19.75 -0.49
C ILE A 152 21.72 19.55 0.52
N THR A 153 21.21 20.63 1.11
CA THR A 153 20.05 20.54 2.00
C THR A 153 18.83 20.05 1.23
N SER A 154 18.03 19.19 1.85
CA SER A 154 16.86 18.56 1.22
C SER A 154 15.86 19.57 0.65
N THR A 155 15.66 20.70 1.33
CA THR A 155 14.77 21.80 0.90
C THR A 155 15.31 22.63 -0.26
N SER A 156 16.63 22.61 -0.50
CA SER A 156 17.27 23.28 -1.65
C SER A 156 17.38 22.37 -2.87
N ALA A 157 17.10 21.08 -2.72
CA ALA A 157 17.20 20.12 -3.82
C ALA A 157 16.04 20.25 -4.80
N GLN A 158 16.31 19.95 -6.05
CA GLN A 158 15.31 19.77 -7.10
C GLN A 158 15.03 18.27 -7.20
N VAL A 159 13.74 17.94 -7.10
CA VAL A 159 13.18 16.60 -7.32
C VAL A 159 12.09 16.77 -8.36
N PHE A 160 11.90 15.79 -9.24
CA PHE A 160 10.94 15.85 -10.33
C PHE A 160 9.92 14.73 -10.19
N TYR A 161 8.69 15.13 -9.89
CA TYR A 161 7.53 14.25 -9.78
C TYR A 161 7.78 13.09 -8.80
N PRO A 162 8.02 13.40 -7.52
CA PRO A 162 8.28 12.38 -6.52
C PRO A 162 7.08 11.44 -6.37
N LEU A 163 7.33 10.15 -6.16
CA LEU A 163 6.29 9.11 -6.10
C LEU A 163 6.29 8.39 -4.74
N GLY A 164 6.91 7.22 -4.63
CA GLY A 164 7.04 6.49 -3.36
C GLY A 164 7.95 7.17 -2.35
N ILE A 165 7.65 6.96 -1.06
CA ILE A 165 8.48 7.36 0.07
C ILE A 165 8.59 6.16 1.01
N ALA A 166 9.77 5.91 1.57
CA ALA A 166 9.95 4.95 2.66
C ALA A 166 10.84 5.55 3.75
N ILE A 167 10.64 5.10 4.99
CA ILE A 167 11.36 5.61 6.16
C ILE A 167 12.21 4.50 6.78
N ASP A 168 13.39 4.88 7.24
CA ASP A 168 14.21 4.10 8.15
C ASP A 168 14.43 4.94 9.42
N ASN A 169 13.65 4.62 10.45
CA ASN A 169 13.73 5.31 11.74
C ASN A 169 14.95 4.89 12.56
N VAL A 170 15.53 3.71 12.31
CA VAL A 170 16.73 3.25 13.02
C VAL A 170 17.94 4.07 12.57
N ASN A 171 18.04 4.33 11.26
CA ASN A 171 19.18 5.05 10.67
C ASN A 171 18.89 6.53 10.37
N ASN A 172 17.73 7.06 10.77
CA ASN A 172 17.29 8.43 10.50
C ASN A 172 17.23 8.80 8.99
N LEU A 173 16.87 7.85 8.13
CA LEU A 173 16.81 8.06 6.68
C LEU A 173 15.37 8.15 6.17
N VAL A 174 15.15 8.98 5.14
CA VAL A 174 13.92 9.01 4.34
C VAL A 174 14.29 8.82 2.88
N TYR A 175 13.79 7.76 2.26
CA TYR A 175 13.99 7.46 0.85
C TYR A 175 12.86 8.06 0.04
N ILE A 176 13.20 8.66 -1.09
CA ILE A 176 12.29 9.35 -1.99
C ILE A 176 12.49 8.79 -3.39
N VAL A 177 11.42 8.31 -4.01
CA VAL A 177 11.43 7.97 -5.42
C VAL A 177 11.30 9.26 -6.22
N ASP A 178 12.37 9.65 -6.89
CA ASP A 178 12.46 10.85 -7.74
C ASP A 178 12.17 10.43 -9.19
N GLY A 179 10.87 10.20 -9.46
CA GLY A 179 10.39 9.34 -10.55
C GLY A 179 10.79 9.79 -11.95
N HIS A 180 10.62 11.08 -12.27
CA HIS A 180 11.02 11.62 -13.58
C HIS A 180 12.51 11.94 -13.69
N ASN A 181 13.23 11.93 -12.57
CA ASN A 181 14.69 11.97 -12.58
C ASN A 181 15.31 10.57 -12.58
N HIS A 182 14.52 9.48 -12.65
CA HIS A 182 15.00 8.09 -12.75
C HIS A 182 15.98 7.71 -11.62
N ARG A 183 15.69 8.19 -10.41
CA ARG A 183 16.56 8.04 -9.22
C ARG A 183 15.75 7.69 -7.98
N ILE A 184 16.43 7.05 -7.04
CA ILE A 184 16.04 7.01 -5.63
C ILE A 184 16.96 7.97 -4.90
N ARG A 185 16.38 8.95 -4.22
CA ARG A 185 17.08 9.90 -3.36
C ARG A 185 16.92 9.48 -1.91
N VAL A 186 17.86 9.86 -1.06
CA VAL A 186 17.80 9.62 0.38
C VAL A 186 18.15 10.89 1.13
N VAL A 187 17.32 11.24 2.13
CA VAL A 187 17.57 12.33 3.06
C VAL A 187 18.06 11.74 4.38
N ASN A 188 19.22 12.18 4.83
CA ASN A 188 19.67 11.96 6.20
C ASN A 188 19.06 13.05 7.09
N ARG A 189 18.16 12.67 8.00
CA ARG A 189 17.43 13.62 8.85
C ARG A 189 18.30 14.25 9.93
N THR A 190 19.44 13.66 10.27
CA THR A 190 20.36 14.20 11.28
C THR A 190 21.01 15.50 10.81
N ASN A 191 21.33 15.60 9.52
CA ASN A 191 21.99 16.78 8.92
C ASN A 191 21.17 17.45 7.80
N ASN A 192 19.98 16.92 7.50
CA ASN A 192 19.08 17.35 6.43
C ASN A 192 19.71 17.36 5.04
N ILE A 193 20.71 16.50 4.80
CA ILE A 193 21.36 16.38 3.50
C ILE A 193 20.65 15.33 2.65
N ILE A 194 20.42 15.65 1.38
CA ILE A 194 19.93 14.71 0.37
C ILE A 194 21.04 14.25 -0.56
N SER A 195 21.04 12.96 -0.90
CA SER A 195 21.94 12.36 -1.87
C SER A 195 21.23 11.32 -2.74
N THR A 196 21.88 10.86 -3.81
CA THR A 196 21.39 9.75 -4.63
C THR A 196 21.73 8.43 -3.95
N PHE A 197 20.70 7.63 -3.70
CA PHE A 197 20.83 6.28 -3.16
C PHE A 197 20.99 5.24 -4.27
N ALA A 198 20.19 5.36 -5.33
CA ALA A 198 20.27 4.50 -6.51
C ALA A 198 19.84 5.25 -7.77
N GLY A 199 20.35 4.85 -8.93
CA GLY A 199 19.99 5.47 -10.21
C GLY A 199 21.00 6.52 -10.67
N THR A 200 21.37 6.49 -11.94
CA THR A 200 22.21 7.53 -12.58
C THR A 200 21.40 8.71 -13.09
N GLY A 201 20.09 8.52 -13.26
CA GLY A 201 19.18 9.42 -13.97
C GLY A 201 19.07 9.18 -15.47
N THR A 202 19.85 8.24 -16.01
CA THR A 202 19.65 7.75 -17.36
C THR A 202 18.60 6.65 -17.35
N ILE A 203 17.60 6.81 -18.21
CA ILE A 203 16.52 5.84 -18.43
C ILE A 203 17.12 4.52 -18.93
N GLY A 204 16.73 3.40 -18.33
CA GLY A 204 17.05 2.06 -18.85
C GLY A 204 17.38 1.05 -17.76
N TYR A 205 18.02 -0.04 -18.17
CA TYR A 205 18.51 -1.11 -17.30
C TYR A 205 19.89 -1.56 -17.81
N ASN A 206 20.91 -1.46 -16.95
CA ASN A 206 22.30 -1.78 -17.30
C ASN A 206 22.85 -2.99 -16.54
N GLY A 207 21.97 -3.88 -16.09
CA GLY A 207 22.35 -5.12 -15.41
C GLY A 207 22.21 -5.09 -13.90
N ASP A 208 22.66 -6.19 -13.29
CA ASP A 208 22.60 -6.48 -11.86
C ASP A 208 24.00 -6.68 -11.29
N ASN A 209 24.10 -6.71 -9.96
CA ASN A 209 25.34 -6.88 -9.20
C ASN A 209 26.34 -5.73 -9.42
N ILE A 210 25.82 -4.53 -9.64
CA ILE A 210 26.57 -3.28 -9.79
C ILE A 210 26.30 -2.34 -8.60
N ASN A 211 27.12 -1.31 -8.45
CA ASN A 211 26.84 -0.27 -7.45
C ASN A 211 25.49 0.40 -7.74
N ALA A 212 24.67 0.58 -6.70
CA ALA A 212 23.33 1.12 -6.81
C ALA A 212 23.28 2.51 -7.46
N SER A 213 24.27 3.39 -7.20
CA SER A 213 24.32 4.73 -7.81
C SER A 213 24.72 4.73 -9.29
N SER A 214 25.30 3.62 -9.77
CA SER A 214 25.68 3.42 -11.17
C SER A 214 24.61 2.72 -12.00
N ALA A 215 23.52 2.26 -11.37
CA ALA A 215 22.45 1.58 -12.07
C ALA A 215 21.56 2.54 -12.85
N GLN A 216 21.08 2.10 -14.01
CA GLN A 216 19.99 2.75 -14.72
C GLN A 216 18.66 2.23 -14.17
N LEU A 217 17.71 3.15 -14.00
CA LEU A 217 16.33 2.87 -13.60
C LEU A 217 15.39 3.52 -14.62
N ASP A 218 14.21 2.96 -14.80
CA ASP A 218 13.20 3.51 -15.69
C ASP A 218 11.88 3.73 -14.95
N TYR A 219 11.60 5.02 -14.69
CA TYR A 219 10.43 5.51 -13.99
C TYR A 219 10.12 4.69 -12.71
N PRO A 220 11.05 4.67 -11.74
CA PRO A 220 10.80 3.97 -10.49
C PRO A 220 9.58 4.59 -9.81
N TYR A 221 8.77 3.77 -9.13
CA TYR A 221 7.48 4.22 -8.61
C TYR A 221 7.32 3.92 -7.11
N GLY A 222 7.45 2.65 -6.71
CA GLY A 222 7.28 2.19 -5.32
C GLY A 222 8.62 1.91 -4.63
N ILE A 223 8.66 2.05 -3.30
CA ILE A 223 9.84 1.75 -2.50
C ILE A 223 9.43 1.17 -1.14
N ALA A 224 10.20 0.21 -0.62
CA ALA A 224 10.04 -0.35 0.73
C ALA A 224 11.41 -0.69 1.34
N VAL A 225 11.54 -0.55 2.66
CA VAL A 225 12.79 -0.80 3.39
C VAL A 225 12.60 -1.99 4.33
N ASP A 226 13.46 -2.99 4.20
CA ASP A 226 13.63 -4.07 5.17
C ASP A 226 14.85 -3.74 6.03
N ILE A 227 14.58 -3.10 7.18
CA ILE A 227 15.63 -2.65 8.10
C ILE A 227 16.37 -3.85 8.70
N VAL A 228 15.66 -4.97 8.96
CA VAL A 228 16.22 -6.17 9.60
C VAL A 228 17.27 -6.84 8.71
N ASN A 229 16.97 -6.96 7.41
CA ASN A 229 17.89 -7.59 6.45
C ASN A 229 18.79 -6.59 5.71
N ASN A 230 18.68 -5.30 6.05
CA ASN A 230 19.44 -4.22 5.42
C ASN A 230 19.20 -4.07 3.90
N LEU A 231 17.95 -4.27 3.46
CA LEU A 231 17.56 -4.23 2.04
C LEU A 231 16.61 -3.07 1.75
N VAL A 232 16.71 -2.51 0.55
CA VAL A 232 15.74 -1.53 0.00
C VAL A 232 15.21 -2.06 -1.32
N TYR A 233 13.91 -2.24 -1.41
CA TYR A 233 13.23 -2.73 -2.59
C TYR A 233 12.62 -1.58 -3.36
N ILE A 234 12.76 -1.60 -4.69
CA ILE A 234 12.35 -0.53 -5.59
C ILE A 234 11.53 -1.14 -6.71
N ALA A 235 10.33 -0.63 -6.95
CA ALA A 235 9.57 -0.96 -8.15
C ALA A 235 10.10 -0.11 -9.32
N ASP A 236 10.89 -0.74 -10.18
CA ASP A 236 11.50 -0.15 -11.38
C ASP A 236 10.51 -0.35 -12.54
N SER A 237 9.47 0.48 -12.52
CA SER A 237 8.16 0.16 -13.10
C SER A 237 8.21 -0.01 -14.62
N SER A 238 8.83 0.92 -15.35
CA SER A 238 8.90 0.83 -16.82
C SER A 238 9.89 -0.25 -17.29
N ASN A 239 10.84 -0.63 -16.43
CA ASN A 239 11.68 -1.82 -16.63
C ASN A 239 10.99 -3.14 -16.26
N ASN A 240 9.74 -3.12 -15.77
CA ASN A 240 8.93 -4.29 -15.40
C ASN A 240 9.60 -5.25 -14.41
N ARG A 241 10.30 -4.69 -13.41
CA ARG A 241 11.01 -5.45 -12.38
C ARG A 241 10.88 -4.81 -11.01
N ILE A 242 11.05 -5.61 -9.97
CA ILE A 242 11.40 -5.13 -8.63
C ILE A 242 12.92 -5.28 -8.47
N ARG A 243 13.60 -4.19 -8.17
CA ARG A 243 15.03 -4.16 -7.84
C ARG A 243 15.20 -4.19 -6.32
N VAL A 244 16.34 -4.69 -5.86
CA VAL A 244 16.72 -4.66 -4.45
C VAL A 244 18.15 -4.16 -4.31
N VAL A 245 18.36 -3.24 -3.37
CA VAL A 245 19.68 -2.75 -2.97
C VAL A 245 20.05 -3.39 -1.63
N ASN A 246 21.16 -4.10 -1.60
CA ASN A 246 21.80 -4.49 -0.35
C ASN A 246 22.62 -3.31 0.17
N ARG A 247 22.22 -2.73 1.30
CA ARG A 247 22.86 -1.52 1.84
C ARG A 247 24.21 -1.78 2.48
N THR A 248 24.55 -3.04 2.78
CA THR A 248 25.85 -3.40 3.38
C THR A 248 26.98 -3.22 2.37
N ASN A 249 26.75 -3.57 1.11
CA ASN A 249 27.75 -3.47 0.03
C ASN A 249 27.36 -2.48 -1.09
N ASN A 250 26.20 -1.82 -0.95
CA ASN A 250 25.61 -0.91 -1.92
C ASN A 250 25.42 -1.51 -3.32
N ILE A 251 25.13 -2.81 -3.39
CA ILE A 251 24.90 -3.51 -4.65
C ILE A 251 23.40 -3.61 -4.94
N ILE A 252 23.02 -3.30 -6.19
CA ILE A 252 21.66 -3.48 -6.69
C ILE A 252 21.56 -4.72 -7.59
N SER A 253 20.48 -5.46 -7.46
CA SER A 253 20.13 -6.60 -8.32
C SER A 253 18.62 -6.70 -8.54
N THR A 254 18.18 -7.59 -9.43
CA THR A 254 16.76 -7.89 -9.63
C THR A 254 16.27 -8.82 -8.54
N PHE A 255 15.24 -8.38 -7.80
CA PHE A 255 14.53 -9.20 -6.83
C PHE A 255 13.41 -10.01 -7.50
N ALA A 256 12.64 -9.38 -8.37
CA ALA A 256 11.52 -10.00 -9.08
C ALA A 256 11.37 -9.44 -10.49
N GLY A 257 10.86 -10.25 -11.41
CA GLY A 257 10.58 -9.82 -12.77
C GLY A 257 11.70 -10.13 -13.76
N THR A 258 11.33 -10.53 -14.97
CA THR A 258 12.25 -10.70 -16.11
C THR A 258 12.49 -9.40 -16.88
N GLY A 259 11.61 -8.42 -16.69
CA GLY A 259 11.50 -7.18 -17.46
C GLY A 259 10.74 -7.26 -18.77
N THR A 260 10.31 -8.46 -19.14
CA THR A 260 9.31 -8.63 -20.19
C THR A 260 7.93 -8.37 -19.58
N ILE A 261 7.17 -7.48 -20.20
CA ILE A 261 5.78 -7.21 -19.85
C ILE A 261 4.95 -8.49 -19.98
N GLY A 262 4.18 -8.84 -18.96
CA GLY A 262 3.20 -9.92 -19.04
C GLY A 262 2.95 -10.62 -17.70
N TYR A 263 2.26 -11.75 -17.76
CA TYR A 263 2.03 -12.68 -16.65
C TYR A 263 2.19 -14.11 -17.17
N ASN A 264 3.07 -14.89 -16.54
CA ASN A 264 3.41 -16.25 -16.97
C ASN A 264 3.09 -17.31 -15.90
N GLY A 265 2.14 -17.02 -14.99
CA GLY A 265 1.68 -17.97 -13.99
C GLY A 265 2.22 -17.72 -12.58
N ASP A 266 1.84 -18.63 -11.69
CA ASP A 266 2.17 -18.67 -10.26
C ASP A 266 2.99 -19.92 -9.93
N GLY A 267 3.60 -19.97 -8.74
CA GLY A 267 4.41 -21.12 -8.31
C GLY A 267 5.79 -21.20 -8.97
N ILE A 268 6.19 -20.15 -9.69
CA ILE A 268 7.48 -20.05 -10.38
C ILE A 268 8.50 -19.27 -9.56
N THR A 269 9.78 -19.39 -9.92
CA THR A 269 10.84 -18.59 -9.30
C THR A 269 10.63 -17.10 -9.58
N VAL A 270 10.84 -16.29 -8.55
CA VAL A 270 10.53 -14.85 -8.56
C VAL A 270 11.24 -14.05 -9.66
N THR A 271 12.45 -14.45 -10.05
CA THR A 271 13.23 -13.83 -11.14
C THR A 271 12.77 -14.22 -12.54
N ASN A 272 12.04 -15.33 -12.69
CA ASN A 272 11.48 -15.80 -13.96
C ASN A 272 10.06 -15.29 -14.21
N ALA A 273 9.44 -14.63 -13.23
CA ALA A 273 8.10 -14.09 -13.39
C ALA A 273 8.08 -12.90 -14.33
N GLN A 274 7.05 -12.81 -15.17
CA GLN A 274 6.72 -11.59 -15.88
C GLN A 274 5.85 -10.72 -14.98
N LEU A 275 6.12 -9.42 -14.98
CA LEU A 275 5.36 -8.38 -14.30
C LEU A 275 4.98 -7.33 -15.34
N PHE A 276 3.93 -6.57 -15.07
CA PHE A 276 3.51 -5.47 -15.93
C PHE A 276 3.39 -4.18 -15.12
N THR A 277 4.38 -3.30 -15.28
CA THR A 277 4.47 -1.98 -14.65
C THR A 277 4.28 -2.02 -13.14
N PRO A 278 5.03 -2.86 -12.39
CA PRO A 278 4.81 -3.01 -10.96
C PRO A 278 4.94 -1.64 -10.27
N SER A 279 3.96 -1.24 -9.46
CA SER A 279 3.85 0.15 -9.02
C SER A 279 4.17 0.36 -7.55
N GLY A 280 3.99 -0.64 -6.70
CA GLY A 280 4.11 -0.55 -5.25
C GLY A 280 4.42 -1.89 -4.62
N LEU A 281 4.89 -1.88 -3.37
CA LEU A 281 5.23 -3.07 -2.62
C LEU A 281 5.24 -2.81 -1.10
N THR A 282 5.02 -3.86 -0.33
CA THR A 282 5.16 -3.86 1.14
C THR A 282 5.74 -5.19 1.60
N ILE A 283 6.31 -5.21 2.82
CA ILE A 283 7.13 -6.32 3.33
C ILE A 283 6.51 -6.81 4.63
N ASP A 284 6.24 -8.09 4.69
CA ASP A 284 5.99 -8.80 5.94
C ASP A 284 7.27 -9.50 6.35
N ILE A 285 8.04 -8.81 7.20
CA ILE A 285 9.34 -9.29 7.68
C ILE A 285 9.17 -10.56 8.52
N ALA A 286 8.09 -10.68 9.29
CA ALA A 286 7.87 -11.79 10.21
C ALA A 286 7.66 -13.11 9.48
N ASN A 287 6.92 -13.08 8.36
CA ASN A 287 6.65 -14.27 7.55
C ASN A 287 7.53 -14.38 6.30
N ASN A 288 8.52 -13.49 6.16
CA ASN A 288 9.45 -13.45 5.03
C ASN A 288 8.76 -13.27 3.66
N LEU A 289 7.68 -12.47 3.62
CA LEU A 289 6.89 -12.23 2.42
C LEU A 289 7.08 -10.80 1.88
N VAL A 290 7.01 -10.66 0.56
CA VAL A 290 6.94 -9.35 -0.12
C VAL A 290 5.70 -9.33 -1.00
N TYR A 291 4.81 -8.37 -0.78
CA TYR A 291 3.63 -8.16 -1.60
C TYR A 291 3.94 -7.09 -2.64
N ILE A 292 3.65 -7.39 -3.90
CA ILE A 292 3.96 -6.55 -5.06
C ILE A 292 2.65 -6.21 -5.76
N VAL A 293 2.46 -4.93 -6.06
CA VAL A 293 1.39 -4.47 -6.93
C VAL A 293 1.83 -4.66 -8.38
N ASP A 294 1.21 -5.62 -9.07
CA ASP A 294 1.42 -5.89 -10.49
C ASP A 294 0.33 -5.17 -11.29
N TYR A 295 0.50 -3.84 -11.36
CA TYR A 295 -0.50 -2.84 -11.76
C TYR A 295 -1.22 -3.20 -13.07
N GLY A 296 -0.44 -3.42 -14.13
CA GLY A 296 -0.95 -3.67 -15.49
C GLY A 296 -1.55 -5.06 -15.66
N ASN A 297 -1.19 -5.99 -14.78
CA ASN A 297 -1.78 -7.32 -14.70
C ASN A 297 -2.97 -7.38 -13.74
N HIS A 298 -3.40 -6.26 -13.14
CA HIS A 298 -4.52 -6.16 -12.21
C HIS A 298 -4.46 -7.17 -11.05
N ARG A 299 -3.27 -7.36 -10.49
CA ARG A 299 -3.00 -8.33 -9.43
C ARG A 299 -2.16 -7.73 -8.31
N ILE A 300 -2.32 -8.29 -7.11
CA ILE A 300 -1.30 -8.26 -6.07
C ILE A 300 -0.60 -9.62 -6.08
N ARG A 301 0.71 -9.61 -6.26
CA ARG A 301 1.56 -10.80 -6.20
C ARG A 301 2.19 -10.89 -4.81
N VAL A 302 2.50 -12.10 -4.35
CA VAL A 302 3.24 -12.34 -3.12
C VAL A 302 4.44 -13.20 -3.42
N VAL A 303 5.60 -12.78 -2.92
CA VAL A 303 6.86 -13.52 -2.98
C VAL A 303 7.14 -14.10 -1.61
N ASN A 304 7.31 -15.42 -1.54
CA ASN A 304 7.89 -16.08 -0.38
C ASN A 304 9.41 -16.10 -0.55
N ARG A 305 10.13 -15.33 0.27
CA ARG A 305 11.59 -15.19 0.16
C ARG A 305 12.35 -16.42 0.67
N THR A 306 11.69 -17.33 1.39
CA THR A 306 12.31 -18.56 1.90
C THR A 306 12.55 -19.56 0.77
N ASN A 307 11.61 -19.67 -0.17
CA ASN A 307 11.71 -20.57 -1.33
C ASN A 307 11.83 -19.83 -2.67
N ASN A 308 11.85 -18.49 -2.67
CA ASN A 308 11.92 -17.61 -3.84
C ASN A 308 10.80 -17.84 -4.86
N ILE A 309 9.61 -18.24 -4.41
CA ILE A 309 8.44 -18.44 -5.26
C ILE A 309 7.52 -17.22 -5.22
N ILE A 310 6.98 -16.86 -6.38
CA ILE A 310 5.94 -15.85 -6.53
C ILE A 310 4.60 -16.47 -6.93
N SER A 311 3.53 -15.99 -6.31
CA SER A 311 2.15 -16.41 -6.58
C SER A 311 1.20 -15.20 -6.55
N THR A 312 -0.04 -15.38 -7.02
CA THR A 312 -1.10 -14.38 -6.91
C THR A 312 -1.64 -14.37 -5.48
N PHE A 313 -1.62 -13.21 -4.84
CA PHE A 313 -2.24 -12.98 -3.54
C PHE A 313 -3.68 -12.50 -3.69
N ALA A 314 -3.92 -11.59 -4.64
CA ALA A 314 -5.26 -11.08 -4.96
C ALA A 314 -5.35 -10.67 -6.43
N GLY A 315 -6.54 -10.73 -7.02
CA GLY A 315 -6.78 -10.35 -8.41
C GLY A 315 -6.84 -11.54 -9.37
N THR A 316 -7.85 -11.59 -10.23
CA THR A 316 -7.94 -12.58 -11.33
C THR A 316 -7.08 -12.21 -12.55
N GLY A 317 -6.74 -10.93 -12.67
CA GLY A 317 -6.11 -10.33 -13.84
C GLY A 317 -7.06 -9.74 -14.88
N ALA A 318 -8.37 -9.91 -14.71
CA ALA A 318 -9.35 -9.15 -15.47
C ALA A 318 -9.62 -7.83 -14.75
N ALA A 319 -9.52 -6.71 -15.46
CA ALA A 319 -9.93 -5.40 -14.96
C ALA A 319 -11.43 -5.41 -14.63
N GLY A 320 -11.79 -5.07 -13.40
CA GLY A 320 -13.19 -4.92 -13.01
C GLY A 320 -13.40 -5.04 -11.52
N TYR A 321 -14.66 -5.12 -11.12
CA TYR A 321 -15.12 -5.36 -9.75
C TYR A 321 -16.28 -6.34 -9.77
N ASN A 322 -16.13 -7.48 -9.08
CA ASN A 322 -17.11 -8.56 -9.02
C ASN A 322 -17.62 -8.82 -7.59
N GLY A 323 -17.56 -7.80 -6.72
CA GLY A 323 -18.05 -7.88 -5.35
C GLY A 323 -16.97 -8.09 -4.28
N ASP A 324 -17.42 -8.04 -3.03
CA ASP A 324 -16.65 -8.25 -1.80
C ASP A 324 -17.09 -9.55 -1.09
N GLY A 325 -16.35 -9.97 -0.06
CA GLY A 325 -16.65 -11.21 0.68
C GLY A 325 -16.25 -12.49 -0.05
N ILE A 326 -15.59 -12.37 -1.20
CA ILE A 326 -15.07 -13.48 -2.00
C ILE A 326 -13.59 -13.71 -1.73
N THR A 327 -13.06 -14.84 -2.20
CA THR A 327 -11.63 -15.14 -2.11
C THR A 327 -10.82 -14.08 -2.87
N ALA A 328 -9.70 -13.65 -2.31
CA ALA A 328 -8.88 -12.58 -2.86
C ALA A 328 -8.40 -12.90 -4.28
N THR A 329 -8.09 -14.16 -4.57
CA THR A 329 -7.66 -14.64 -5.89
C THR A 329 -8.78 -14.69 -6.93
N SER A 330 -10.05 -14.80 -6.51
CA SER A 330 -11.22 -14.73 -7.40
C SER A 330 -11.78 -13.32 -7.58
N ALA A 331 -11.28 -12.35 -6.82
CA ALA A 331 -11.70 -10.96 -6.95
C ALA A 331 -11.08 -10.28 -8.16
N GLN A 332 -11.88 -9.50 -8.88
CA GLN A 332 -11.37 -8.58 -9.89
C GLN A 332 -10.85 -7.32 -9.18
N LEU A 333 -9.68 -6.88 -9.64
CA LEU A 333 -9.09 -5.59 -9.30
C LEU A 333 -8.99 -4.79 -10.60
N PHE A 334 -8.85 -3.47 -10.51
CA PHE A 334 -8.63 -2.64 -11.68
C PHE A 334 -7.54 -1.61 -11.38
N ASN A 335 -6.38 -1.79 -12.02
CA ASN A 335 -5.22 -0.90 -11.87
C ASN A 335 -4.89 -0.60 -10.39
N PRO A 336 -4.69 -1.62 -9.53
CA PRO A 336 -4.31 -1.38 -8.14
C PRO A 336 -2.99 -0.59 -8.12
N SER A 337 -2.87 0.46 -7.32
CA SER A 337 -1.72 1.38 -7.39
C SER A 337 -0.72 1.23 -6.24
N ARG A 338 -1.19 0.83 -5.05
CA ARG A 338 -0.39 0.70 -3.82
C ARG A 338 -0.94 -0.37 -2.89
N VAL A 339 -0.04 -0.89 -2.05
CA VAL A 339 -0.37 -1.75 -0.90
C VAL A 339 0.29 -1.24 0.37
N SER A 340 -0.36 -1.47 1.52
CA SER A 340 0.20 -1.24 2.86
C SER A 340 -0.15 -2.42 3.76
N PHE A 341 0.76 -2.81 4.65
CA PHE A 341 0.59 -3.93 5.56
C PHE A 341 0.38 -3.43 6.99
N ASP A 342 -0.74 -3.84 7.58
CA ASP A 342 -0.95 -3.86 9.01
C ASP A 342 -0.37 -5.16 9.58
N ASN A 343 0.83 -5.07 10.14
CA ASN A 343 1.51 -6.20 10.74
C ASN A 343 0.92 -6.64 12.09
N VAL A 344 0.11 -5.81 12.73
CA VAL A 344 -0.52 -6.13 14.02
C VAL A 344 -1.74 -7.01 13.80
N ASN A 345 -2.59 -6.63 12.83
CA ASN A 345 -3.81 -7.38 12.51
C ASN A 345 -3.66 -8.31 11.30
N ASN A 346 -2.47 -8.38 10.71
CA ASN A 346 -2.17 -9.11 9.48
C ASN A 346 -3.11 -8.74 8.32
N ILE A 347 -3.24 -7.44 8.01
CA ILE A 347 -4.13 -6.97 6.94
C ILE A 347 -3.33 -6.29 5.84
N ILE A 348 -3.56 -6.69 4.60
CA ILE A 348 -3.06 -5.96 3.43
C ILE A 348 -4.16 -5.03 2.92
N PHE A 349 -3.91 -3.72 2.97
CA PHE A 349 -4.72 -2.71 2.31
C PHE A 349 -4.24 -2.49 0.89
N ILE A 350 -5.15 -2.42 -0.07
CA ILE A 350 -4.93 -2.30 -1.51
C ILE A 350 -5.66 -1.05 -2.01
N ALA A 351 -4.94 -0.10 -2.59
CA ALA A 351 -5.54 1.00 -3.33
C ALA A 351 -5.98 0.51 -4.72
N ASP A 352 -7.23 0.08 -4.85
CA ASP A 352 -7.83 -0.44 -6.09
C ASP A 352 -8.33 0.73 -6.95
N ASN A 353 -7.38 1.47 -7.53
CA ASN A 353 -7.58 2.81 -8.06
C ASN A 353 -8.62 2.88 -9.19
N GLY A 354 -8.63 1.92 -10.10
CA GLY A 354 -9.58 1.86 -11.20
C GLY A 354 -11.01 1.66 -10.70
N ASN A 355 -11.17 0.87 -9.64
CA ASN A 355 -12.45 0.63 -8.98
C ASN A 355 -12.81 1.68 -7.92
N LYS A 356 -11.97 2.69 -7.71
CA LYS A 356 -12.19 3.79 -6.75
C LYS A 356 -12.45 3.31 -5.32
N ARG A 357 -11.70 2.29 -4.91
CA ARG A 357 -11.83 1.63 -3.61
C ARG A 357 -10.47 1.45 -2.95
N ILE A 358 -10.47 1.39 -1.62
CA ILE A 358 -9.42 0.73 -0.85
C ILE A 358 -10.01 -0.59 -0.39
N ARG A 359 -9.35 -1.70 -0.73
CA ARG A 359 -9.77 -3.04 -0.34
C ARG A 359 -8.80 -3.62 0.68
N SER A 360 -9.28 -4.46 1.58
CA SER A 360 -8.48 -5.12 2.61
C SER A 360 -8.54 -6.63 2.46
N VAL A 361 -7.39 -7.30 2.65
CA VAL A 361 -7.28 -8.76 2.67
C VAL A 361 -6.60 -9.17 3.98
N VAL A 362 -7.25 -10.00 4.78
CA VAL A 362 -6.64 -10.58 5.98
C VAL A 362 -5.70 -11.71 5.59
N VAL A 363 -4.44 -11.62 6.02
CA VAL A 363 -3.39 -12.61 5.83
C VAL A 363 -3.47 -13.61 6.99
N SER A 364 -4.33 -14.62 6.90
CA SER A 364 -4.31 -15.71 7.88
C SER A 364 -3.19 -16.69 7.52
N THR A 365 -2.16 -16.79 8.36
CA THR A 365 -1.07 -17.76 8.17
C THR A 365 -1.44 -19.20 8.52
N ASN A 366 -2.59 -19.43 9.17
CA ASN A 366 -3.28 -20.70 9.32
C ASN A 366 -4.69 -20.40 9.86
N ASN A 367 -5.67 -21.24 9.50
CA ASN A 367 -7.07 -21.16 9.94
C ASN A 367 -7.28 -20.61 11.36
N LYS A 368 -8.21 -19.64 11.46
CA LYS A 368 -9.18 -19.33 12.55
C LYS A 368 -9.23 -17.83 12.84
N VAL A 369 -10.18 -17.11 12.22
CA VAL A 369 -11.24 -16.35 12.93
C VAL A 369 -12.41 -16.14 11.95
N ILE A 370 -13.63 -16.51 12.37
CA ILE A 370 -14.89 -16.05 11.75
C ILE A 370 -15.12 -14.61 12.23
N ASN A 371 -15.13 -13.65 11.31
CA ASN A 371 -15.60 -12.30 11.61
C ASN A 371 -17.04 -12.14 11.12
N THR A 372 -17.99 -11.99 12.04
CA THR A 372 -19.35 -11.54 11.73
C THR A 372 -19.28 -10.06 11.37
N LEU A 373 -19.58 -9.72 10.12
CA LEU A 373 -19.48 -8.35 9.60
C LEU A 373 -20.76 -7.52 9.88
N ILE A 374 -21.92 -8.17 10.16
CA ILE A 374 -23.23 -7.54 10.43
C ILE A 374 -24.10 -8.47 11.30
N GLY A 375 -24.90 -7.94 12.25
CA GLY A 375 -25.94 -8.65 13.02
C GLY A 375 -25.53 -9.09 14.44
N THR A 376 -26.37 -8.78 15.44
CA THR A 376 -26.12 -9.10 16.87
C THR A 376 -26.61 -10.48 17.32
N GLY A 377 -27.11 -11.33 16.40
CA GLY A 377 -27.71 -12.62 16.73
C GLY A 377 -29.12 -12.55 17.33
N PHE A 378 -29.82 -11.41 17.18
CA PHE A 378 -31.20 -11.21 17.63
C PHE A 378 -32.08 -10.78 16.44
N THR A 379 -33.30 -11.32 16.35
CA THR A 379 -34.27 -11.06 15.28
C THR A 379 -35.14 -9.83 15.62
N ILE A 380 -34.66 -8.64 15.28
CA ILE A 380 -35.41 -7.37 15.35
C ILE A 380 -34.80 -6.38 14.35
N PHE A 381 -35.60 -5.47 13.79
CA PHE A 381 -35.12 -4.43 12.86
C PHE A 381 -34.71 -3.16 13.63
N SER A 382 -33.42 -2.80 13.61
CA SER A 382 -32.93 -1.50 14.07
C SER A 382 -31.54 -1.17 13.49
N GLY A 383 -31.17 0.11 13.40
CA GLY A 383 -29.79 0.54 13.12
C GLY A 383 -29.54 1.46 11.92
N ASP A 384 -30.57 1.97 11.23
CA ASP A 384 -30.36 2.96 10.16
C ASP A 384 -29.62 4.20 10.70
N LEU A 385 -28.55 4.60 10.00
CA LEU A 385 -27.61 5.68 10.34
C LEU A 385 -26.61 5.42 11.49
N THR A 386 -26.35 4.16 11.85
CA THR A 386 -25.26 3.79 12.79
C THR A 386 -24.22 2.84 12.17
N LEU A 387 -23.13 2.56 12.89
CA LEU A 387 -22.10 1.61 12.45
C LEU A 387 -22.71 0.23 12.16
N ALA A 388 -22.31 -0.39 11.05
CA ALA A 388 -22.85 -1.67 10.57
C ALA A 388 -22.77 -2.82 11.59
N ILE A 389 -21.85 -2.74 12.57
CA ILE A 389 -21.73 -3.71 13.67
C ILE A 389 -22.92 -3.69 14.65
N ASN A 390 -23.69 -2.60 14.66
CA ASN A 390 -24.87 -2.41 15.50
C ASN A 390 -26.18 -2.58 14.73
N ALA A 391 -26.11 -2.81 13.41
CA ALA A 391 -27.29 -3.03 12.59
C ALA A 391 -27.86 -4.43 12.84
N GLN A 392 -29.14 -4.49 13.14
CA GLN A 392 -29.88 -5.74 13.31
C GLN A 392 -30.69 -6.01 12.03
N LEU A 393 -30.43 -7.16 11.41
CA LEU A 393 -31.10 -7.59 10.18
C LEU A 393 -32.26 -8.52 10.52
N ASP A 394 -33.42 -8.29 9.92
CA ASP A 394 -34.52 -9.26 9.92
C ASP A 394 -34.51 -10.06 8.61
N SER A 395 -34.24 -11.36 8.74
CA SER A 395 -34.53 -12.44 7.78
C SER A 395 -34.18 -12.20 6.30
N PRO A 396 -32.89 -12.23 5.91
CA PRO A 396 -32.51 -12.17 4.50
C PRO A 396 -32.65 -13.56 3.86
N TRP A 397 -33.83 -13.78 3.25
CA TRP A 397 -34.22 -14.82 2.27
C TRP A 397 -34.75 -16.16 2.81
N ASP A 398 -36.08 -16.24 2.90
CA ASP A 398 -36.83 -17.36 2.34
C ASP A 398 -38.09 -16.82 1.63
N SER A 399 -38.29 -17.20 0.37
CA SER A 399 -39.58 -17.15 -0.33
C SER A 399 -39.65 -18.43 -1.15
N PRO A 400 -40.76 -19.19 -1.18
CA PRO A 400 -41.83 -18.85 -2.14
C PRO A 400 -43.28 -19.31 -1.80
N LEU A 401 -44.26 -18.65 -2.44
CA LEU A 401 -45.56 -19.15 -2.98
C LEU A 401 -46.62 -19.91 -2.14
N PHE A 402 -47.88 -19.45 -2.28
CA PHE A 402 -49.21 -20.05 -1.97
C PHE A 402 -49.48 -20.38 -0.48
N MET A 403 -50.56 -19.91 0.15
CA MET A 403 -51.99 -19.99 -0.19
C MET A 403 -52.76 -18.88 0.52
#